data_AF-A0A0M6XQH3-F1
#
_entry.id   AF-A0A0M6XQH3-F1
#
_cell.length_a   1.000
_cell.length_b   1.000
_cell.length_c   1.000
_cell.angle_alpha   90.00
_cell.angle_beta   90.00
_cell.angle_gamma   90.00
#
_symmetry.space_group_name_H-M   'P 1'
#
loop_
_entity.id
_entity.type
_entity.pdbx_description
1 polymer ?
#
loop_
_entity_poly.entity_id
_entity_poly.type
_entity_poly.pdbx_seq_one_letter_code
_entity_poly.pdbx_strand_id
1 'polypeptide(L)'
;MDDREERMARMREKFAQNPKWQQLAARRKRERDARPMPSPLPEYRGASLDVFRQFARVTSLAVYSMGSPYPEGYEAVFDPSADSLVFARHVRAALAASRFVPPSHPEFDRLIRMPKQAELDALEAEDLAQAGVKTRRALYRDAAHLSLRLQDGQIELGPMRYRRAGWWEGIPGATPTIPEDVDDEALGTAILDALATSRAAR
;
A
#
# COMPACT_ATOMS: atom_id res chain seq x y z
N MET A 1 -37.90 1.42 6.40
CA MET A 1 -36.96 1.11 5.31
C MET A 1 -37.04 2.24 4.32
N ASP A 2 -35.90 2.80 3.96
CA ASP A 2 -35.80 4.01 3.14
C ASP A 2 -36.19 3.66 1.68
N ASP A 3 -37.19 4.36 1.13
CA ASP A 3 -37.78 4.11 -0.21
C ASP A 3 -36.70 4.08 -1.32
N ARG A 4 -35.57 4.75 -1.06
CA ARG A 4 -34.38 4.74 -1.92
C ARG A 4 -33.65 3.40 -1.98
N GLU A 5 -33.53 2.68 -0.86
CA GLU A 5 -32.87 1.37 -0.81
C GLU A 5 -33.70 0.31 -1.55
N GLU A 6 -35.02 0.30 -1.35
CA GLU A 6 -35.92 -0.60 -2.07
C GLU A 6 -35.88 -0.35 -3.58
N ARG A 7 -35.84 0.92 -4.00
CA ARG A 7 -35.77 1.28 -5.41
C ARG A 7 -34.44 0.86 -6.06
N MET A 8 -33.34 0.96 -5.31
CA MET A 8 -32.03 0.47 -5.75
C MET A 8 -31.95 -1.05 -5.78
N ALA A 9 -32.56 -1.75 -4.83
CA ALA A 9 -32.64 -3.22 -4.82
C ALA A 9 -33.42 -3.74 -6.03
N ARG A 10 -34.61 -3.18 -6.31
CA ARG A 10 -35.42 -3.54 -7.48
C ARG A 10 -34.73 -3.21 -8.80
N MET A 11 -33.95 -2.12 -8.85
CA MET A 11 -33.11 -1.83 -10.03
C MET A 11 -32.00 -2.86 -10.20
N ARG A 12 -31.25 -3.19 -9.14
CA ARG A 12 -30.20 -4.22 -9.19
C ARG A 12 -30.75 -5.57 -9.64
N GLU A 13 -31.93 -5.95 -9.14
CA GLU A 13 -32.62 -7.18 -9.53
C GLU A 13 -33.04 -7.16 -11.00
N LYS A 14 -33.63 -6.05 -11.48
CA LYS A 14 -33.96 -5.87 -12.90
C LYS A 14 -32.73 -5.87 -13.81
N PHE A 15 -31.61 -5.29 -13.37
CA PHE A 15 -30.35 -5.34 -14.11
C PHE A 15 -29.77 -6.76 -14.15
N ALA A 16 -29.86 -7.50 -13.04
CA ALA A 16 -29.40 -8.88 -12.95
C ALA A 16 -30.22 -9.86 -13.80
N GLN A 17 -31.53 -9.65 -13.93
CA GLN A 17 -32.41 -10.50 -14.75
C GLN A 17 -32.45 -10.13 -16.23
N ASN A 18 -31.81 -9.02 -16.64
CA ASN A 18 -31.85 -8.58 -18.02
C ASN A 18 -30.83 -9.36 -18.88
N PRO A 19 -31.28 -10.17 -19.84
CA PRO A 19 -30.42 -11.05 -20.63
C PRO A 19 -29.37 -10.30 -21.45
N LYS A 20 -29.65 -9.05 -21.85
CA LYS A 20 -28.68 -8.20 -22.58
C LYS A 20 -27.49 -7.82 -21.70
N TRP A 21 -27.72 -7.56 -20.42
CA TRP A 21 -26.65 -7.23 -19.47
C TRP A 21 -25.86 -8.47 -19.06
N GLN A 22 -26.51 -9.63 -18.91
CA GLN A 22 -25.84 -10.91 -18.70
C GLN A 22 -24.93 -11.27 -19.89
N GLN A 23 -25.43 -11.11 -21.13
CA GLN A 23 -24.64 -11.32 -22.34
C GLN A 23 -23.45 -10.36 -22.44
N LEU A 24 -23.65 -9.07 -22.12
CA LEU A 24 -22.56 -8.10 -22.10
C LEU A 24 -21.51 -8.42 -21.03
N ALA A 25 -21.94 -8.83 -19.84
CA ALA A 25 -21.03 -9.24 -18.76
C ALA A 25 -20.24 -10.50 -19.15
N ALA A 26 -20.91 -11.51 -19.72
CA ALA A 26 -20.26 -12.72 -20.23
C ALA A 26 -19.28 -12.41 -21.37
N ARG A 27 -19.63 -11.49 -22.28
CA ARG A 27 -18.75 -11.04 -23.36
C ARG A 27 -17.52 -10.32 -22.81
N ARG A 28 -17.70 -9.39 -21.87
CA ARG A 28 -16.58 -8.69 -21.19
C ARG A 28 -15.67 -9.65 -20.43
N LYS A 29 -16.25 -10.67 -19.78
CA LYS A 29 -15.47 -11.73 -19.13
C LYS A 29 -14.63 -12.50 -20.16
N ARG A 30 -15.23 -12.98 -21.25
CA ARG A 30 -14.50 -13.66 -22.33
C ARG A 30 -13.43 -12.79 -22.98
N GLU A 31 -13.74 -11.52 -23.25
CA GLU A 31 -12.79 -10.55 -23.81
C GLU A 31 -11.62 -10.30 -22.85
N ARG A 32 -11.86 -10.28 -21.54
CA ARG A 32 -10.80 -10.17 -20.52
C ARG A 32 -9.97 -11.46 -20.45
N ASP A 33 -10.63 -12.61 -20.43
CA ASP A 33 -9.98 -13.92 -20.31
C ASP A 33 -9.21 -14.29 -21.60
N ALA A 34 -9.60 -13.73 -22.76
CA ALA A 34 -8.94 -13.92 -24.06
C ALA A 34 -7.88 -12.86 -24.38
N ARG A 35 -7.76 -11.78 -23.60
CA ARG A 35 -6.66 -10.84 -23.76
C ARG A 35 -5.37 -11.56 -23.37
N PRO A 36 -4.36 -11.61 -24.26
CA PRO A 36 -3.06 -12.09 -23.85
C PRO A 36 -2.64 -11.25 -22.64
N MET A 37 -2.33 -11.96 -21.56
CA MET A 37 -1.82 -11.32 -20.37
C MET A 37 -0.59 -10.51 -20.79
N PRO A 38 -0.46 -9.23 -20.38
CA PRO A 38 0.79 -8.51 -20.59
C PRO A 38 1.92 -9.37 -20.04
N SER A 39 3.10 -9.32 -20.68
CA SER A 39 4.29 -10.01 -20.18
C SER A 39 4.38 -9.81 -18.67
N PRO A 40 4.63 -10.88 -17.89
CA PRO A 40 4.65 -10.77 -16.44
C PRO A 40 5.60 -9.64 -16.05
N LEU A 41 5.11 -8.75 -15.19
CA LEU A 41 5.91 -7.66 -14.68
C LEU A 41 7.19 -8.25 -14.05
N PRO A 42 8.33 -7.56 -14.16
CA PRO A 42 9.53 -7.96 -13.44
C PRO A 42 9.23 -8.20 -11.96
N GLU A 43 9.79 -9.26 -11.39
CA GLU A 43 9.63 -9.53 -9.96
C GLU A 43 10.24 -8.40 -9.15
N TYR A 44 9.54 -7.97 -8.11
CA TYR A 44 10.04 -6.99 -7.15
C TYR A 44 9.49 -7.31 -5.77
N ARG A 45 10.12 -6.73 -4.76
CA ARG A 45 9.67 -6.73 -3.36
C ARG A 45 9.21 -5.33 -3.01
N GLY A 46 8.20 -5.22 -2.15
CA GLY A 46 7.64 -3.96 -1.71
C GLY A 46 7.37 -3.92 -0.21
N ALA A 47 7.54 -2.73 0.35
CA ALA A 47 7.19 -2.42 1.73
C ALA A 47 6.60 -0.99 1.80
N SER A 48 5.86 -0.71 2.86
CA SER A 48 5.47 0.66 3.23
C SER A 48 6.09 1.03 4.57
N LEU A 49 6.48 2.29 4.71
CA LEU A 49 6.94 2.86 5.97
C LEU A 49 6.12 4.11 6.28
N ASP A 50 5.29 4.03 7.31
CA ASP A 50 4.52 5.13 7.86
C ASP A 50 5.20 5.65 9.12
N VAL A 51 5.46 6.95 9.18
CA VAL A 51 6.06 7.58 10.38
C VAL A 51 5.15 8.67 10.88
N PHE A 52 4.45 8.39 11.97
CA PHE A 52 3.66 9.35 12.73
C PHE A 52 4.53 9.98 13.83
N ARG A 53 3.96 10.94 14.57
CA ARG A 53 4.67 11.56 15.70
C ARG A 53 4.85 10.61 16.89
N GLN A 54 3.97 9.63 17.04
CA GLN A 54 3.91 8.74 18.20
C GLN A 54 4.53 7.38 17.92
N PHE A 55 4.53 6.93 16.67
CA PHE A 55 5.07 5.64 16.27
C PHE A 55 5.48 5.66 14.80
N ALA A 56 6.43 4.80 14.45
CA ALA A 56 6.67 4.37 13.09
C ALA A 56 6.10 2.95 12.90
N ARG A 57 5.58 2.66 11.71
CA ARG A 57 5.18 1.32 11.29
C ARG A 57 5.82 1.00 9.96
N VAL A 58 6.45 -0.18 9.87
CA VAL A 58 6.84 -0.76 8.59
C VAL A 58 5.97 -1.98 8.32
N THR A 59 5.53 -2.14 7.06
CA THR A 59 4.69 -3.25 6.64
C THR A 59 5.20 -3.81 5.32
N SER A 60 5.47 -5.12 5.29
CA SER A 60 5.77 -5.83 4.03
C SER A 60 4.52 -5.99 3.17
N LEU A 61 4.70 -5.97 1.85
CA LEU A 61 3.59 -6.03 0.90
C LEU A 61 3.62 -7.32 0.07
N ALA A 62 2.43 -7.81 -0.27
CA ALA A 62 2.22 -8.69 -1.39
C ALA A 62 2.04 -7.81 -2.63
N VAL A 63 2.80 -8.07 -3.69
CA VAL A 63 2.94 -7.13 -4.79
C VAL A 63 2.72 -7.75 -6.17
N TYR A 64 1.98 -7.03 -7.01
CA TYR A 64 1.91 -7.17 -8.46
C TYR A 64 1.24 -5.93 -9.04
N SER A 65 2.01 -5.04 -9.69
CA SER A 65 1.60 -3.70 -10.18
C SER A 65 1.13 -2.70 -9.10
N MET A 66 0.59 -3.22 -8.00
CA MET A 66 0.12 -2.57 -6.79
C MET A 66 0.64 -3.40 -5.61
N GLY A 67 0.75 -2.80 -4.42
CA GLY A 67 1.01 -3.49 -3.18
C GLY A 67 -0.21 -3.51 -2.25
N SER A 68 -0.38 -4.61 -1.53
CA SER A 68 -1.31 -4.74 -0.41
C SER A 68 -0.54 -5.28 0.81
N PRO A 69 -0.86 -4.89 2.05
CA PRO A 69 -0.27 -5.51 3.24
C PRO A 69 -0.28 -7.03 3.14
N TYR A 70 0.87 -7.65 3.37
CA TYR A 70 1.00 -9.11 3.31
C TYR A 70 0.70 -9.71 4.68
N PRO A 71 -0.41 -10.46 4.87
CA PRO A 71 -0.81 -10.95 6.19
C PRO A 71 0.21 -11.89 6.83
N GLU A 72 0.92 -12.67 6.02
CA GLU A 72 1.96 -13.60 6.47
C GLU A 72 3.36 -12.98 6.42
N GLY A 73 3.45 -11.67 6.21
CA GLY A 73 4.68 -10.94 6.06
C GLY A 73 5.24 -10.38 7.37
N TYR A 74 6.12 -9.40 7.23
CA TYR A 74 6.69 -8.64 8.33
C TYR A 74 5.87 -7.38 8.59
N GLU A 75 5.57 -7.14 9.86
CA GLU A 75 5.04 -5.88 10.36
C GLU A 75 5.74 -5.54 11.69
N ALA A 76 6.14 -4.29 11.86
CA ALA A 76 6.69 -3.81 13.12
C ALA A 76 6.26 -2.38 13.40
N VAL A 77 5.97 -2.12 14.68
CA VAL A 77 5.73 -0.78 15.23
C VAL A 77 6.88 -0.45 16.17
N PHE A 78 7.48 0.72 15.99
CA PHE A 78 8.68 1.13 16.74
C PHE A 78 8.71 2.64 16.98
N ASP A 79 9.69 3.10 17.78
CA ASP A 79 9.84 4.50 18.14
C ASP A 79 10.10 5.36 16.88
N PRO A 80 9.32 6.44 16.63
CA PRO A 80 9.49 7.26 15.44
C PRO A 80 10.78 8.11 15.47
N SER A 81 11.44 8.19 16.62
CA SER A 81 12.74 8.83 16.84
C SER A 81 13.91 7.84 16.92
N ALA A 82 13.67 6.57 16.59
CA ALA A 82 14.73 5.58 16.51
C ALA A 82 15.83 6.00 15.53
N ASP A 83 17.04 5.47 15.75
CA ASP A 83 18.19 5.77 14.91
C ASP A 83 18.10 5.17 13.50
N SER A 84 19.02 5.59 12.63
CA SER A 84 19.12 5.14 11.24
C SER A 84 19.22 3.61 11.13
N LEU A 85 19.95 2.95 12.04
CA LEU A 85 20.15 1.50 12.03
C LEU A 85 18.84 0.74 12.31
N VAL A 86 18.03 1.23 13.25
CA VAL A 86 16.72 0.64 13.54
C VAL A 86 15.80 0.74 12.31
N PHE A 87 15.75 1.90 11.66
CA PHE A 87 14.99 2.07 10.41
C PHE A 87 15.47 1.12 9.31
N ALA A 88 16.78 1.04 9.07
CA ALA A 88 17.36 0.17 8.06
C ALA A 88 17.01 -1.31 8.29
N ARG A 89 17.17 -1.81 9.52
CA ARG A 89 16.84 -3.19 9.88
C ARG A 89 15.38 -3.53 9.63
N HIS A 90 14.47 -2.66 10.06
CA HIS A 90 13.04 -2.83 9.86
C HIS A 90 12.66 -2.82 8.37
N VAL A 91 13.23 -1.90 7.59
CA VAL A 91 13.01 -1.83 6.14
C VAL A 91 13.55 -3.08 5.43
N ARG A 92 14.75 -3.55 5.77
CA ARG A 92 15.32 -4.78 5.19
C ARG A 92 14.47 -6.00 5.52
N ALA A 93 14.06 -6.15 6.78
CA ALA A 93 13.20 -7.25 7.19
C ALA A 93 11.85 -7.23 6.44
N ALA A 94 11.26 -6.04 6.27
CA ALA A 94 10.01 -5.88 5.52
C ALA A 94 10.16 -6.21 4.03
N LEU A 95 11.22 -5.73 3.38
CA LEU A 95 11.50 -6.05 1.98
C LEU A 95 11.78 -7.55 1.80
N ALA A 96 12.54 -8.17 2.71
CA ALA A 96 12.83 -9.60 2.64
C ALA A 96 11.59 -10.49 2.83
N ALA A 97 10.62 -10.06 3.63
CA ALA A 97 9.35 -10.77 3.85
C ALA A 97 8.29 -10.49 2.78
N SER A 98 8.52 -9.50 1.89
CA SER A 98 7.61 -9.19 0.79
C SER A 98 7.53 -10.34 -0.22
N ARG A 99 6.38 -10.46 -0.88
CA ARG A 99 6.11 -11.52 -1.85
C ARG A 99 5.58 -10.95 -3.16
N PHE A 100 6.21 -11.32 -4.27
CA PHE A 100 5.66 -11.12 -5.59
C PHE A 100 4.58 -12.18 -5.88
N VAL A 101 3.38 -11.75 -6.24
CA VAL A 101 2.22 -12.64 -6.44
C VAL A 101 1.67 -12.40 -7.84
N PRO A 102 2.10 -13.17 -8.87
CA PRO A 102 1.60 -12.99 -10.23
C PRO A 102 0.14 -13.47 -10.36
N PRO A 103 -0.61 -13.07 -11.42
CA PRO A 103 -2.01 -13.46 -11.57
C PRO A 103 -2.27 -14.95 -11.75
N SER A 104 -1.24 -15.73 -12.08
CA SER A 104 -1.30 -17.19 -12.11
C SER A 104 -1.27 -17.83 -10.72
N HIS A 105 -0.94 -17.07 -9.67
CA HIS A 105 -0.83 -17.57 -8.31
C HIS A 105 -2.21 -17.80 -7.67
N PRO A 106 -2.48 -18.92 -6.98
CA PRO A 106 -3.80 -19.22 -6.42
C PRO A 106 -4.30 -18.19 -5.39
N GLU A 107 -3.37 -17.48 -4.75
CA GLU A 107 -3.69 -16.44 -3.76
C GLU A 107 -3.84 -15.04 -4.37
N PHE A 108 -3.70 -14.87 -5.70
CA PHE A 108 -3.67 -13.56 -6.35
C PHE A 108 -4.88 -12.70 -6.01
N ASP A 109 -6.09 -13.20 -6.26
CA ASP A 109 -7.33 -12.44 -6.03
C ASP A 109 -7.56 -12.14 -4.53
N ARG A 110 -6.98 -12.97 -3.65
CA ARG A 110 -7.04 -12.76 -2.19
C ARG A 110 -6.13 -11.62 -1.75
N LEU A 111 -4.89 -11.63 -2.24
CA LEU A 111 -3.79 -10.76 -1.79
C LEU A 111 -3.70 -9.45 -2.59
N ILE A 112 -3.85 -9.52 -3.91
CA ILE A 112 -3.69 -8.38 -4.83
C ILE A 112 -5.08 -7.84 -5.18
N ARG A 113 -5.65 -7.06 -4.26
CA ARG A 113 -6.95 -6.42 -4.44
C ARG A 113 -6.95 -5.04 -3.78
N MET A 114 -7.89 -4.21 -4.19
CA MET A 114 -8.17 -2.98 -3.45
C MET A 114 -8.77 -3.34 -2.08
N PRO A 115 -8.32 -2.72 -0.99
CA PRO A 115 -8.97 -2.85 0.30
C PRO A 115 -10.39 -2.28 0.24
N LYS A 116 -11.30 -2.89 1.00
CA LYS A 116 -12.66 -2.38 1.18
C LYS A 116 -12.61 -1.18 2.13
N GLN A 117 -13.60 -0.28 2.02
CA GLN A 117 -13.66 0.90 2.89
C GLN A 117 -13.63 0.55 4.39
N ALA A 118 -14.35 -0.51 4.81
CA ALA A 118 -14.34 -0.95 6.20
C ALA A 118 -12.95 -1.43 6.69
N GLU A 119 -12.12 -1.97 5.79
CA GLU A 119 -10.74 -2.37 6.13
C GLU A 119 -9.85 -1.13 6.28
N LEU A 120 -10.02 -0.13 5.41
CA LEU A 120 -9.33 1.16 5.54
C LEU A 120 -9.73 1.89 6.83
N ASP A 121 -11.02 1.89 7.16
CA ASP A 121 -11.53 2.51 8.39
C ASP A 121 -11.02 1.79 9.65
N ALA A 122 -10.87 0.45 9.60
CA ALA A 122 -10.31 -0.33 10.69
C ALA A 122 -8.81 -0.04 10.89
N LEU A 123 -8.02 -0.02 9.81
CA LEU A 123 -6.60 0.35 9.86
C LEU A 123 -6.40 1.75 10.44
N GLU A 124 -7.22 2.71 10.02
CA GLU A 124 -7.14 4.06 10.58
C GLU A 124 -7.54 4.11 12.05
N ALA A 125 -8.54 3.32 12.47
CA ALA A 125 -8.93 3.22 13.87
C ALA A 125 -7.80 2.62 14.73
N GLU A 126 -7.09 1.62 14.20
CA GLU A 126 -5.90 1.04 14.82
C GLU A 126 -4.77 2.08 14.94
N ASP A 127 -4.53 2.89 13.91
CA ASP A 127 -3.53 3.96 13.95
C ASP A 127 -3.86 5.05 14.97
N LEU A 128 -5.15 5.43 15.05
CA LEU A 128 -5.63 6.38 16.05
C LEU A 128 -5.44 5.83 17.47
N ALA A 129 -5.76 4.55 17.68
CA ALA A 129 -5.59 3.87 18.96
C ALA A 129 -4.10 3.77 19.34
N GLN A 130 -3.25 3.36 18.38
CA GLN A 130 -1.81 3.23 18.56
C GLN A 130 -1.15 4.58 18.88
N ALA A 131 -1.59 5.66 18.23
CA ALA A 131 -1.11 7.02 18.53
C ALA A 131 -1.73 7.62 19.80
N GLY A 132 -2.77 7.00 20.39
CA GLY A 132 -3.50 7.56 21.52
C GLY A 132 -4.22 8.88 21.20
N VAL A 133 -4.61 9.09 19.94
CA VAL A 133 -5.28 10.32 19.49
C VAL A 133 -6.67 10.04 18.93
N LYS A 134 -7.58 11.01 19.05
CA LYS A 134 -8.99 10.84 18.66
C LYS A 134 -9.32 11.33 17.24
N THR A 135 -8.38 11.98 16.56
CA THR A 135 -8.68 12.65 15.29
C THR A 135 -7.61 12.37 14.23
N ARG A 136 -8.05 12.18 12.98
CA ARG A 136 -7.16 12.10 11.81
C ARG A 136 -6.20 13.29 11.73
N ARG A 137 -6.67 14.49 12.05
CA ARG A 137 -5.84 15.69 12.07
C ARG A 137 -4.67 15.56 13.04
N ALA A 138 -4.89 15.00 14.23
CA ALA A 138 -3.83 14.80 15.21
C ALA A 138 -2.86 13.68 14.81
N LEU A 139 -3.38 12.60 14.19
CA LEU A 139 -2.59 11.49 13.68
C LEU A 139 -1.65 11.91 12.54
N TYR A 140 -2.21 12.51 11.48
CA TYR A 140 -1.44 12.85 10.28
C TYR A 140 -0.63 14.16 10.42
N ARG A 141 -0.72 14.85 11.56
CA ARG A 141 0.14 16.01 11.84
C ARG A 141 1.58 15.54 11.95
N ASP A 142 2.43 16.06 11.08
CA ASP A 142 3.86 15.73 10.95
C ASP A 142 4.16 14.27 10.53
N ALA A 143 3.12 13.55 10.08
CA ALA A 143 3.28 12.26 9.43
C ALA A 143 4.05 12.34 8.10
N ALA A 144 4.80 11.28 7.82
CA ALA A 144 5.48 10.98 6.56
C ALA A 144 5.21 9.55 6.14
N HIS A 145 5.36 9.30 4.84
CA HIS A 145 5.19 7.98 4.25
C HIS A 145 6.22 7.75 3.15
N LEU A 146 6.81 6.55 3.15
CA LEU A 146 7.62 6.05 2.04
C LEU A 146 6.97 4.79 1.45
N SER A 147 6.87 4.77 0.13
CA SER A 147 6.76 3.51 -0.62
C SER A 147 8.15 2.97 -0.89
N LEU A 148 8.39 1.71 -0.58
CA LEU A 148 9.69 1.05 -0.74
C LEU A 148 9.57 -0.01 -1.82
N ARG A 149 10.51 -0.05 -2.75
CA ARG A 149 10.59 -1.08 -3.80
C ARG A 149 12.01 -1.60 -3.91
N LEU A 150 12.18 -2.91 -3.84
CA LEU A 150 13.45 -3.59 -4.14
C LEU A 150 13.29 -4.36 -5.45
N GLN A 151 14.10 -4.01 -6.44
CA GLN A 151 14.15 -4.69 -7.74
C GLN A 151 15.57 -4.59 -8.31
N ASP A 152 16.06 -5.67 -8.92
CA ASP A 152 17.37 -5.68 -9.60
C ASP A 152 18.54 -5.20 -8.71
N GLY A 153 18.50 -5.54 -7.41
CA GLY A 153 19.52 -5.15 -6.43
C GLY A 153 19.51 -3.65 -6.09
N GLN A 154 18.41 -2.95 -6.37
CA GLN A 154 18.23 -1.53 -6.09
C GLN A 154 16.99 -1.31 -5.22
N ILE A 155 17.13 -0.50 -4.19
CA ILE A 155 16.05 -0.05 -3.32
C ILE A 155 15.64 1.36 -3.76
N GLU A 156 14.43 1.49 -4.29
CA GLU A 156 13.78 2.78 -4.49
C GLU A 156 13.09 3.22 -3.20
N LEU A 157 13.39 4.43 -2.76
CA LEU A 157 12.73 5.08 -1.63
C LEU A 157 11.80 6.16 -2.20
N GLY A 158 10.51 5.85 -2.35
CA GLY A 158 9.53 6.79 -2.89
C GLY A 158 8.87 7.61 -1.79
N PRO A 159 9.31 8.85 -1.51
CA PRO A 159 8.62 9.71 -0.57
C PRO A 159 7.29 10.18 -1.13
N MET A 160 6.30 10.23 -0.24
CA MET A 160 4.93 10.50 -0.63
C MET A 160 4.42 11.72 0.13
N ARG A 161 3.70 12.61 -0.56
CA ARG A 161 3.06 13.79 0.05
C ARG A 161 1.67 13.45 0.56
N TYR A 162 1.32 14.00 1.71
CA TYR A 162 -0.02 13.82 2.28
C TYR A 162 -1.04 14.74 1.59
N ARG A 163 -2.12 14.18 1.02
CA ARG A 163 -3.16 14.90 0.27
C ARG A 163 -4.45 15.15 1.03
N ARG A 164 -4.48 14.86 2.34
CA ARG A 164 -5.64 14.84 3.25
C ARG A 164 -6.43 13.53 3.21
N ALA A 165 -7.24 13.32 4.25
CA ALA A 165 -8.13 12.17 4.42
C ALA A 165 -7.43 10.80 4.34
N GLY A 166 -6.18 10.70 4.82
CA GLY A 166 -5.43 9.44 4.82
C GLY A 166 -4.79 9.08 3.47
N TRP A 167 -4.84 9.97 2.47
CA TRP A 167 -4.29 9.70 1.14
C TRP A 167 -2.88 10.25 0.97
N TRP A 168 -2.04 9.45 0.32
CA TRP A 168 -0.66 9.76 -0.04
C TRP A 168 -0.51 9.77 -1.57
N GLU A 169 0.34 10.65 -2.09
CA GLU A 169 0.64 10.73 -3.52
C GLU A 169 2.16 10.84 -3.71
N GLY A 170 2.69 10.20 -4.76
CA GLY A 170 4.10 10.32 -5.12
C GLY A 170 4.51 11.76 -5.38
N ILE A 171 5.74 12.08 -5.01
CA ILE A 171 6.37 13.37 -5.29
C ILE A 171 7.20 13.20 -6.57
N PRO A 172 6.84 13.85 -7.70
CA PRO A 172 7.57 13.69 -8.96
C PRO A 172 9.05 14.06 -8.80
N GLY A 173 9.95 13.16 -9.26
CA GLY A 173 11.39 13.39 -9.25
C GLY A 173 12.09 13.26 -7.89
N ALA A 174 11.36 12.84 -6.84
CA ALA A 174 11.90 12.76 -5.48
C ALA A 174 12.18 11.32 -5.00
N THR A 175 12.28 10.36 -5.90
CA THR A 175 12.52 8.94 -5.56
C THR A 175 14.00 8.60 -5.72
N PRO A 176 14.83 8.74 -4.67
CA PRO A 176 16.19 8.23 -4.73
C PRO A 176 16.20 6.71 -4.82
N THR A 177 17.25 6.20 -5.46
CA THR A 177 17.53 4.77 -5.59
C THR A 177 18.92 4.51 -5.01
N ILE A 178 19.04 3.47 -4.21
CA ILE A 178 20.30 3.05 -3.58
C ILE A 178 20.53 1.55 -3.79
N PRO A 179 21.79 1.07 -3.83
CA PRO A 179 22.08 -0.35 -3.91
C PRO A 179 21.53 -1.13 -2.71
N GLU A 180 21.07 -2.36 -2.94
CA GLU A 180 20.57 -3.26 -1.88
C GLU A 180 21.66 -3.62 -0.87
N ASP A 181 22.90 -3.76 -1.32
CA ASP A 181 24.07 -4.18 -0.52
C ASP A 181 24.77 -3.03 0.22
N VAL A 182 24.23 -1.81 0.16
CA VAL A 182 24.73 -0.68 0.95
C VAL A 182 24.68 -1.02 2.45
N ASP A 183 25.58 -0.46 3.25
CA ASP A 183 25.53 -0.68 4.70
C ASP A 183 24.26 -0.09 5.34
N ASP A 184 23.93 -0.60 6.53
CA ASP A 184 22.70 -0.21 7.26
C ASP A 184 22.69 1.27 7.66
N GLU A 185 23.86 1.89 7.88
CA GLU A 185 23.94 3.29 8.28
C GLU A 185 23.60 4.21 7.11
N ALA A 186 24.13 3.92 5.92
CA ALA A 186 23.81 4.62 4.69
C ALA A 186 22.35 4.39 4.25
N LEU A 187 21.83 3.16 4.33
CA LEU A 187 20.41 2.88 4.08
C LEU A 187 19.52 3.68 5.04
N GLY A 188 19.83 3.64 6.34
CA GLY A 188 19.07 4.33 7.37
C GLY A 188 19.08 5.85 7.17
N THR A 189 20.23 6.43 6.80
CA THR A 189 20.35 7.86 6.49
C THR A 189 19.49 8.22 5.28
N ALA A 190 19.56 7.45 4.20
CA ALA A 190 18.74 7.68 3.00
C ALA A 190 17.23 7.60 3.30
N ILE A 191 16.81 6.68 4.17
CA ILE A 191 15.42 6.58 4.64
C ILE A 191 15.00 7.85 5.39
N LEU A 192 15.83 8.33 6.32
CA LEU A 192 15.53 9.54 7.09
C LEU A 192 15.44 10.79 6.21
N ASP A 193 16.32 10.92 5.21
CA ASP A 193 16.30 12.01 4.23
C ASP A 193 15.04 11.96 3.33
N ALA A 194 14.66 10.77 2.87
CA ALA A 194 13.43 10.57 2.11
C ALA A 194 12.20 10.90 2.96
N LEU A 195 12.17 10.50 4.24
CA LEU A 195 11.10 10.86 5.17
C LEU A 195 11.03 12.38 5.39
N ALA A 196 12.17 13.07 5.49
CA ALA A 196 12.20 14.53 5.57
C ALA A 196 11.59 15.17 4.31
N THR A 197 11.90 14.63 3.14
CA THR A 197 11.29 15.05 1.86
C THR A 197 9.77 14.87 1.86
N SER A 198 9.28 13.72 2.34
CA SER A 198 7.83 13.45 2.50
C SER A 198 7.15 14.48 3.42
N ARG A 199 7.77 14.83 4.56
CA ARG A 199 7.21 15.83 5.49
C ARG A 199 7.15 17.23 4.88
N ALA A 200 8.15 17.59 4.07
CA ALA A 200 8.26 18.92 3.47
C ALA A 200 7.24 19.16 2.34
N ALA A 201 6.78 18.11 1.65
CA ALA A 201 5.97 18.21 0.43
C ALA A 201 4.46 18.44 0.63
N ARG A 202 4.05 19.02 1.76
CA ARG A 202 2.64 19.18 2.20
C ARG A 202 1.83 20.21 1.43
#